data_AF-A0A1E7LDF8-F1
#
_entry.id   AF-A0A1E7LDF8-F1
#
_cell.length_a   1.000
_cell.length_b   1.000
_cell.length_c   1.000
_cell.angle_alpha   90.00
_cell.angle_beta   90.00
_cell.angle_gamma   90.00
#
_symmetry.space_group_name_H-M   'P 1'
#
loop_
_entity.id
_entity.type
_entity.pdbx_description
1 polymer ?
#
loop_
_entity_poly.entity_id
_entity_poly.type
_entity_poly.pdbx_seq_one_letter_code
_entity_poly.pdbx_strand_id
1 'polypeptide(L)' 'MSDCPYCGWPDDEPVQGVSRHPTAEGVLAWTRCACGSLQARVLTAGTVRIVTRGKPADGRPQDERRGAAR' A
#
# COMPACT_ATOMS: atom_id res chain seq x y z
N MET A 1 -2.81 6.97 13.16
CA MET A 1 -2.55 5.93 12.15
C MET A 1 -3.89 5.55 11.54
N SER A 2 -3.95 5.38 10.22
CA SER A 2 -5.18 4.98 9.52
C SER A 2 -5.10 3.51 9.12
N ASP A 3 -6.26 2.88 8.99
CA ASP A 3 -6.38 1.48 8.61
C ASP A 3 -7.00 1.34 7.22
N CYS A 4 -6.67 0.24 6.54
CA CYS A 4 -7.25 -0.09 5.26
C CYS A 4 -8.77 -0.33 5.40
N PRO A 5 -9.63 0.41 4.68
CA PRO A 5 -11.07 0.30 4.84
C PRO A 5 -11.64 -1.05 4.35
N TYR A 6 -10.84 -1.85 3.65
CA TYR A 6 -11.27 -3.16 3.12
C TYR A 6 -10.95 -4.34 4.05
N CYS A 7 -9.97 -4.21 4.94
CA CYS A 7 -9.51 -5.33 5.77
C CYS A 7 -9.01 -4.97 7.17
N GLY A 8 -8.96 -3.68 7.52
CA GLY A 8 -8.48 -3.20 8.81
C GLY A 8 -6.96 -3.22 9.00
N TRP A 9 -6.17 -3.61 7.98
CA TRP A 9 -4.72 -3.65 8.10
C TRP A 9 -4.12 -2.23 8.23
N PRO A 10 -3.13 -2.00 9.11
CA PRO A 10 -2.51 -0.67 9.30
C PRO A 10 -1.85 -0.15 8.03
N ASP A 11 -2.10 1.11 7.68
CA ASP A 11 -1.56 1.68 6.44
C ASP A 11 -0.05 1.96 6.49
N ASP A 12 0.49 2.20 7.67
CA ASP A 12 1.92 2.38 7.90
C ASP A 12 2.71 1.08 7.75
N GLU A 13 2.04 -0.06 7.62
CA GLU A 13 2.62 -1.38 7.38
C GLU A 13 2.30 -1.90 5.96
N PRO A 14 2.86 -1.30 4.89
CA PRO A 14 2.67 -1.82 3.54
C PRO A 14 3.27 -3.21 3.38
N VAL A 15 2.47 -4.16 2.91
CA VAL A 15 2.89 -5.56 2.72
C VAL A 15 3.82 -5.69 1.50
N GLN A 16 3.63 -4.85 0.48
CA GLN A 16 4.47 -4.89 -0.72
C GLN A 16 4.61 -3.50 -1.37
N GLY A 17 5.85 -3.10 -1.72
CA GLY A 17 6.12 -1.99 -2.63
C GLY A 17 5.99 -2.42 -4.08
N VAL A 18 5.29 -1.65 -4.90
CA VAL A 18 5.06 -1.93 -6.33
C VAL A 18 5.99 -1.10 -7.20
N SER A 19 5.98 0.23 -7.03
CA SER A 19 6.87 1.13 -7.76
C SER A 19 7.07 2.43 -6.97
N ARG A 20 8.13 3.16 -7.30
CA ARG A 20 8.43 4.47 -6.73
C ARG A 20 8.89 5.40 -7.85
N HIS A 21 8.28 6.57 -7.91
CA HIS A 21 8.57 7.57 -8.94
C HIS A 21 8.86 8.90 -8.25
N PRO A 22 10.05 9.48 -8.44
CA PRO A 22 10.33 10.85 -8.04
C PRO A 22 9.40 11.83 -8.78
N THR A 23 8.98 12.86 -8.08
CA THR A 23 8.14 13.97 -8.55
C THR A 23 8.72 15.28 -8.02
N ALA A 24 8.27 16.42 -8.51
CA ALA A 24 8.74 17.71 -8.01
C ALA A 24 8.39 17.91 -6.51
N GLU A 25 7.30 17.30 -6.05
CA GLU A 25 6.74 17.45 -4.71
C GLU A 25 7.23 16.37 -3.72
N GLY A 26 8.05 15.40 -4.17
CA GLY A 26 8.51 14.27 -3.36
C GLY A 26 8.53 12.97 -4.15
N VAL A 27 8.10 11.86 -3.53
CA VAL A 27 8.06 10.55 -4.19
C VAL A 27 6.64 10.01 -4.20
N LEU A 28 6.12 9.69 -5.38
CA LEU A 28 4.90 8.91 -5.54
C LEU A 28 5.26 7.41 -5.46
N ALA A 29 4.85 6.76 -4.38
CA ALA A 29 5.04 5.34 -4.16
C ALA A 29 3.72 4.59 -4.31
N TRP A 30 3.74 3.50 -5.07
CA TRP A 30 2.64 2.56 -5.18
C TRP A 30 2.93 1.35 -4.30
N THR A 31 1.94 0.96 -3.50
CA THR A 31 2.06 -0.13 -2.52
C THR A 31 0.80 -0.99 -2.51
N ARG A 32 0.90 -2.22 -2.00
CA ARG A 32 -0.26 -3.11 -1.78
C ARG A 32 -0.45 -3.39 -0.30
N CYS A 33 -1.71 -3.32 0.11
CA CYS A 33 -2.18 -3.80 1.41
C CYS A 33 -2.19 -5.34 1.47
N ALA A 34 -2.29 -5.90 2.67
CA ALA A 34 -2.50 -7.35 2.89
C ALA A 34 -3.68 -7.92 2.09
N CYS A 35 -4.78 -7.18 1.95
CA CYS A 35 -5.93 -7.61 1.13
C CYS A 35 -5.73 -7.46 -0.39
N GLY A 36 -4.59 -6.94 -0.84
CA GLY A 36 -4.31 -6.67 -2.25
C GLY A 36 -4.78 -5.31 -2.76
N SER A 37 -5.44 -4.48 -1.92
CA SER A 37 -5.80 -3.10 -2.25
C SER A 37 -4.55 -2.31 -2.63
N LEU A 38 -4.57 -1.71 -3.82
CA LEU A 38 -3.48 -0.87 -4.32
C LEU A 38 -3.62 0.54 -3.74
N GLN A 39 -2.52 1.08 -3.20
CA GLN A 39 -2.49 2.41 -2.60
C GLN A 39 -1.41 3.26 -3.26
N ALA A 40 -1.77 4.50 -3.60
CA ALA A 40 -0.81 5.53 -4.00
C ALA A 40 -0.48 6.41 -2.80
N ARG A 41 0.82 6.61 -2.54
CA ARG A 41 1.34 7.35 -1.41
C ARG A 41 2.27 8.45 -1.89
N VAL A 42 2.04 9.68 -1.44
CA VAL A 42 3.02 10.76 -1.60
C VAL A 42 3.89 10.78 -0.35
N LEU A 43 5.20 10.62 -0.56
CA LEU A 43 6.23 10.68 0.47
C LEU A 43 6.96 12.01 0.33
N THR A 44 6.91 12.83 1.36
CA THR A 44 7.72 14.06 1.49
C THR A 44 8.68 13.92 2.67
N ALA A 45 9.53 14.92 2.91
CA ALA A 45 10.58 14.88 3.93
C ALA A 45 10.11 14.59 5.36
N GLY A 46 8.81 14.65 5.65
CA GLY A 46 8.27 14.30 6.97
C GLY A 46 6.84 13.81 6.95
N THR A 47 6.26 13.50 5.78
CA THR A 47 4.85 13.12 5.70
C THR A 47 4.64 12.02 4.68
N VAL A 48 3.80 11.07 5.06
CA VAL A 48 3.24 10.06 4.16
C VAL A 48 1.75 10.33 4.04
N ARG A 49 1.27 10.55 2.82
CA ARG A 49 -0.15 10.75 2.55
C ARG A 49 -0.63 9.75 1.52
N ILE A 50 -1.67 8.99 1.87
CA ILE A 50 -2.36 8.13 0.91
C ILE A 50 -3.31 9.00 0.11
N VAL A 51 -3.10 9.09 -1.20
CA VAL A 51 -3.88 9.94 -2.11
C VAL A 51 -4.91 9.16 -2.92
N THR A 52 -4.67 7.87 -3.13
CA THR A 52 -5.59 6.99 -3.87
C THR A 52 -5.60 5.60 -3.26
N ARG A 53 -6.77 4.96 -3.25
CA ARG A 53 -6.95 3.54 -2.96
C ARG A 53 -7.81 2.88 -4.02
N GLY A 54 -7.31 1.79 -4.59
CA GLY A 54 -8.09 0.88 -5.41
C GLY A 54 -8.81 -0.16 -4.57
N LYS A 55 -10.03 -0.52 -4.95
CA LYS A 55 -10.71 -1.70 -4.41
C LYS A 55 -9.81 -2.93 -4.66
N PRO A 56 -9.58 -3.80 -3.65
CA PRO A 56 -8.89 -5.06 -3.89
C PRO A 56 -9.66 -5.87 -4.93
N ALA A 57 -8.95 -6.58 -5.81
CA ALA A 57 -9.59 -7.56 -6.67
C ALA A 57 -10.22 -8.65 -5.78
N ASP A 58 -11.46 -9.03 -6.04
CA ASP A 58 -12.18 -10.02 -5.25
C ASP A 58 -11.41 -11.36 -5.32
N GLY A 59 -10.72 -11.75 -4.23
CA GLY A 59 -10.50 -13.18 -3.97
C GLY A 59 -9.14 -13.72 -3.50
N ARG A 60 -8.12 -12.93 -3.11
CA ARG A 60 -7.05 -13.50 -2.25
C ARG A 60 -6.19 -12.48 -1.50
N PRO A 61 -6.06 -12.57 -0.16
CA PRO A 61 -5.07 -11.81 0.58
C PRO A 61 -3.65 -12.08 0.03
N GLN A 62 -2.87 -11.03 -0.19
CA GLN A 62 -1.46 -11.10 -0.60
C GLN A 62 -0.57 -11.67 0.52
N ASP A 63 -0.96 -11.52 1.79
CA ASP A 63 -0.22 -12.06 2.93
C ASP A 63 -0.05 -13.59 2.84
N GLU A 64 -1.09 -14.31 2.38
CA GLU A 64 -1.02 -15.75 2.14
C GLU A 64 0.07 -16.13 1.12
N ARG A 65 0.41 -15.25 0.16
CA ARG A 65 1.48 -15.50 -0.81
C ARG A 65 2.88 -15.29 -0.23
N ARG A 66 3.02 -14.50 0.85
CA ARG A 66 4.31 -14.27 1.53
C ARG A 66 4.66 -15.44 2.46
N GLY A 67 3.67 -16.11 3.05
CA GLY A 67 3.85 -17.32 3.86
C GLY A 67 4.26 -18.58 3.09
N ALA A 68 4.06 -18.61 1.77
CA ALA A 68 4.37 -19.76 0.91
C ALA A 68 5.80 -19.76 0.34
N ALA A 69 6.60 -18.72 0.60
CA ALA A 69 8.02 -18.70 0.30
C ALA A 69 8.81 -19.27 1.50
N ARG A 70 8.88 -20.59 1.61
CA ARG A 70 9.86 -21.32 2.44
C ARG A 70 10.69 -22.22 1.53
#